data_AF-F7VFT7-F1
#
_entry.id   AF-F7VFT7-F1
#
_cell.length_a   1.000
_cell.length_b   1.000
_cell.length_c   1.000
_cell.angle_alpha   90.00
_cell.angle_beta   90.00
_cell.angle_gamma   90.00
#
_symmetry.space_group_name_H-M   'P 1'
#
loop_
_entity.id
_entity.type
_entity.pdbx_description
1 polymer ?
#
loop_
_entity_poly.entity_id
_entity_poly.type
_entity_poly.pdbx_seq_one_letter_code
_entity_poly.pdbx_strand_id
1 'polypeptide(L)'
;MLRNKVFRVRLSAPTPVFLFPLRQDTPYRKRIMVSSSLIPRLWRICGALFAGTGTIMGALTAHMPDANFGAGGRAMAHGAMEMQMWHALALIVLGLTTHQKPARLLAIGGCGLLLGTVLFCGGVYYTAFSGHHAAHVAPTGGSILILSWLCLAVGWAFRA
;
A
#
# COMPACT_ATOMS: atom_id res chain seq x y z
N MET A 1 -89.06 26.62 -12.99
CA MET A 1 -88.34 26.50 -11.71
C MET A 1 -86.86 26.79 -11.99
N LEU A 2 -86.34 27.90 -11.42
CA LEU A 2 -84.93 28.39 -11.37
C LEU A 2 -84.27 28.82 -12.70
N ARG A 3 -84.13 30.13 -13.02
CA ARG A 3 -83.07 31.10 -12.63
C ARG A 3 -81.66 30.59 -13.04
N ASN A 4 -80.74 31.36 -13.64
CA ASN A 4 -80.64 32.77 -14.00
C ASN A 4 -79.33 32.89 -14.84
N LYS A 5 -79.31 33.79 -15.83
CA LYS A 5 -78.32 34.86 -16.11
C LYS A 5 -76.82 34.59 -15.83
N VAL A 6 -75.82 35.03 -16.59
CA VAL A 6 -75.61 35.99 -17.70
C VAL A 6 -74.07 36.02 -17.91
N PHE A 7 -73.60 36.25 -19.14
CA PHE A 7 -72.30 36.82 -19.58
C PHE A 7 -70.99 36.55 -18.79
N ARG A 8 -69.92 36.20 -19.52
CA ARG A 8 -68.83 37.16 -19.86
C ARG A 8 -67.77 36.55 -20.79
N VAL A 9 -67.46 37.30 -21.84
CA VAL A 9 -66.23 37.23 -22.65
C VAL A 9 -65.03 37.70 -21.82
N ARG A 10 -63.87 37.03 -21.90
CA ARG A 10 -62.56 37.71 -21.77
C ARG A 10 -61.38 36.93 -22.38
N LEU A 11 -60.65 37.63 -23.24
CA LEU A 11 -59.34 37.27 -23.82
C LEU A 11 -58.19 37.42 -22.80
N SER A 12 -57.09 36.70 -23.09
CA SER A 12 -55.67 36.96 -22.72
C SER A 12 -55.21 36.94 -21.26
N ALA A 13 -54.18 36.13 -20.94
CA ALA A 13 -52.75 36.54 -20.81
C ALA A 13 -51.92 35.44 -20.05
N PRO A 14 -50.62 35.64 -19.68
CA PRO A 14 -49.48 34.82 -20.08
C PRO A 14 -48.87 33.97 -18.95
N THR A 15 -48.15 32.88 -19.27
CA THR A 15 -47.44 32.06 -18.26
C THR A 15 -46.18 31.44 -18.88
N PRO A 16 -45.08 31.25 -18.12
CA PRO A 16 -43.99 32.21 -18.04
C PRO A 16 -42.64 31.63 -18.53
N VAL A 17 -41.66 32.52 -18.69
CA VAL A 17 -40.24 32.18 -18.80
C VAL A 17 -39.81 31.28 -17.64
N PHE A 18 -39.39 30.05 -17.95
CA PHE A 18 -38.48 29.24 -17.13
C PHE A 18 -37.29 28.91 -18.04
N LEU A 19 -36.39 29.87 -18.22
CA LEU A 19 -35.08 29.87 -17.56
C LEU A 19 -34.43 28.47 -17.60
N PHE A 20 -33.74 28.21 -18.69
CA PHE A 20 -32.73 27.17 -18.78
C PHE A 20 -31.75 27.35 -17.61
N PRO A 21 -31.62 26.40 -16.66
CA PRO A 21 -30.50 26.46 -15.75
C PRO A 21 -29.28 25.94 -16.51
N LEU A 22 -28.56 26.86 -17.16
CA LEU A 22 -27.11 26.72 -17.26
C LEU A 22 -26.60 26.69 -15.83
N ARG A 23 -26.24 25.49 -15.35
CA ARG A 23 -25.17 25.21 -14.37
C ARG A 23 -25.47 23.94 -13.59
N GLN A 24 -24.83 22.86 -14.03
CA GLN A 24 -24.26 21.91 -13.08
C GLN A 24 -22.80 21.69 -13.46
N ASP A 25 -21.97 22.67 -13.11
CA ASP A 25 -20.55 22.44 -12.90
C ASP A 25 -20.47 21.55 -11.66
N THR A 26 -20.73 20.24 -11.81
CA THR A 26 -20.71 19.34 -10.66
C THR A 26 -19.31 19.40 -10.05
N PRO A 27 -19.15 19.77 -8.77
CA PRO A 27 -17.87 19.65 -8.06
C PRO A 27 -17.43 18.18 -7.90
N TYR A 28 -18.17 17.25 -8.51
CA TYR A 28 -17.89 15.81 -8.53
C TYR A 28 -16.69 15.45 -9.42
N ARG A 29 -16.29 16.31 -10.37
CA ARG A 29 -15.22 16.03 -11.34
C ARG A 29 -13.93 16.80 -11.05
N LYS A 30 -13.37 16.65 -9.85
CA LYS A 30 -11.91 16.75 -9.54
C LYS A 30 -11.68 16.74 -8.02
N ARG A 31 -11.96 15.59 -7.39
CA ARG A 31 -11.09 15.14 -6.29
C ARG A 31 -10.50 13.77 -6.58
N ILE A 32 -10.18 13.54 -7.85
CA ILE A 32 -9.05 12.69 -8.24
C ILE A 32 -7.76 13.51 -8.03
N MET A 33 -7.62 14.06 -6.83
CA MET A 33 -6.32 14.31 -6.25
C MET A 33 -6.31 13.38 -5.05
N VAL A 34 -5.97 12.13 -5.33
CA VAL A 34 -5.49 11.19 -4.33
C VAL A 34 -4.26 11.84 -3.73
N SER A 35 -4.45 12.73 -2.75
CA SER A 35 -3.38 13.16 -1.85
C SER A 35 -3.14 11.98 -0.91
N SER A 36 -2.67 10.87 -1.48
CA SER A 36 -2.25 9.71 -0.70
C SER A 36 -1.10 10.20 0.18
N SER A 37 -1.25 9.96 1.48
CA SER A 37 -0.19 10.18 2.45
C SER A 37 1.13 9.58 1.95
N LEU A 38 2.25 10.27 2.23
CA LEU A 38 3.56 9.85 1.72
C LEU A 38 3.93 8.42 2.16
N ILE A 39 3.55 8.04 3.38
CA ILE A 39 3.91 6.75 4.00
C ILE A 39 3.32 5.55 3.24
N PRO A 40 2.00 5.44 2.98
CA PRO A 40 1.45 4.35 2.16
C PRO A 40 1.97 4.30 0.72
N ARG A 41 2.32 5.46 0.13
CA ARG A 41 3.00 5.48 -1.19
C ARG A 41 4.37 4.83 -1.09
N LEU A 42 5.15 5.21 -0.09
CA LEU A 42 6.48 4.66 0.16
C LEU A 42 6.41 3.14 0.37
N TRP A 43 5.47 2.64 1.17
CA TRP A 43 5.31 1.19 1.38
C TRP A 43 5.04 0.43 0.08
N ARG A 44 4.19 0.94 -0.81
CA ARG A 44 3.94 0.30 -2.12
C ARG A 44 5.19 0.28 -3.00
N ILE A 45 5.92 1.40 -3.05
CA ILE A 45 7.14 1.51 -3.84
C ILE A 45 8.20 0.54 -3.30
N CYS A 46 8.48 0.58 -2.00
CA CYS A 46 9.47 -0.29 -1.37
C CYS A 46 9.07 -1.76 -1.47
N GLY A 47 7.80 -2.10 -1.27
CA GLY A 47 7.30 -3.45 -1.44
C GLY A 47 7.47 -3.95 -2.88
N ALA A 48 7.17 -3.13 -3.89
CA ALA A 48 7.43 -3.49 -5.29
C ALA A 48 8.92 -3.69 -5.59
N LEU A 49 9.79 -2.81 -5.04
CA LEU A 49 11.23 -2.95 -5.17
C LEU A 49 11.76 -4.23 -4.49
N PHE A 50 11.26 -4.57 -3.31
CA PHE A 50 11.61 -5.82 -2.64
C PHE A 50 11.11 -7.06 -3.39
N ALA A 51 9.92 -7.02 -3.99
CA ALA A 51 9.45 -8.12 -4.84
C ALA A 51 10.35 -8.27 -6.08
N GLY A 52 10.73 -7.15 -6.70
CA GLY A 52 11.64 -7.13 -7.85
C GLY A 52 13.02 -7.70 -7.51
N THR A 53 13.66 -7.20 -6.44
CA THR A 53 14.96 -7.73 -6.02
C THR A 53 14.87 -9.16 -5.48
N GLY A 54 13.75 -9.54 -4.87
CA GLY A 54 13.49 -10.93 -4.47
C GLY A 54 13.38 -11.87 -5.67
N THR A 55 12.78 -11.41 -6.76
CA THR A 55 12.74 -12.15 -8.04
C THR A 55 14.13 -12.31 -8.65
N ILE A 56 14.95 -11.25 -8.61
CA ILE A 56 16.37 -11.32 -9.03
C ILE A 56 17.11 -12.35 -8.20
N MET A 57 16.96 -12.31 -6.87
CA MET A 57 17.58 -13.26 -5.95
C MET A 57 17.10 -14.70 -6.18
N GLY A 58 15.82 -14.89 -6.51
CA GLY A 58 15.26 -16.18 -6.91
C GLY A 58 15.94 -16.74 -8.16
N ALA A 59 16.12 -15.90 -9.19
CA ALA A 59 16.84 -16.30 -10.40
C ALA A 59 18.31 -16.63 -10.12
N LEU A 60 19.00 -15.82 -9.31
CA LEU A 60 20.39 -16.07 -8.91
C LEU A 60 20.52 -17.39 -8.15
N THR A 61 19.67 -17.63 -7.16
CA THR A 61 19.69 -18.87 -6.36
C THR A 61 19.31 -20.11 -7.17
N ALA A 62 18.53 -19.98 -8.23
CA ALA A 62 18.17 -21.09 -9.11
C ALA A 62 19.22 -21.40 -10.19
N HIS A 63 19.85 -20.38 -10.77
CA HIS A 63 20.65 -20.55 -12.00
C HIS A 63 22.15 -20.31 -11.83
N MET A 64 22.59 -19.62 -10.78
CA MET A 64 24.02 -19.38 -10.57
C MET A 64 24.74 -20.66 -10.12
N PRO A 65 26.00 -20.92 -10.51
CA PRO A 65 26.78 -22.06 -10.02
C PRO A 65 27.07 -22.00 -8.51
N ASP A 66 27.30 -23.15 -7.88
CA ASP A 66 27.60 -23.22 -6.43
C ASP A 66 28.89 -22.50 -6.04
N ALA A 67 29.85 -22.39 -6.96
CA ALA A 67 31.12 -21.68 -6.74
C ALA A 67 30.95 -20.17 -6.44
N ASN A 68 29.77 -19.60 -6.70
CA ASN A 68 29.46 -18.20 -6.41
C ASN A 68 28.89 -17.98 -5.00
N PHE A 69 28.69 -19.04 -4.22
CA PHE A 69 28.16 -18.97 -2.87
C PHE A 69 29.22 -19.39 -1.86
N GLY A 70 29.16 -18.79 -0.67
CA GLY A 70 29.86 -19.33 0.50
C GLY A 70 29.31 -20.71 0.91
N ALA A 71 29.95 -21.36 1.87
CA ALA A 71 29.48 -22.66 2.38
C ALA A 71 28.04 -22.56 2.90
N GLY A 72 27.12 -23.36 2.34
CA GLY A 72 25.68 -23.30 2.66
C GLY A 72 24.95 -22.05 2.14
N GLY A 73 25.64 -21.16 1.41
CA GLY A 73 25.15 -19.85 1.03
C GLY A 73 23.92 -19.88 0.12
N ARG A 74 23.83 -20.85 -0.81
CA ARG A 74 22.64 -20.96 -1.68
C ARG A 74 21.35 -21.15 -0.88
N ALA A 75 21.36 -22.03 0.12
CA ALA A 75 20.19 -22.28 0.96
C ALA A 75 19.84 -21.04 1.81
N MET A 76 20.86 -20.35 2.34
CA MET A 76 20.67 -19.09 3.06
C MET A 76 20.05 -18.00 2.18
N ALA A 77 20.58 -17.82 0.96
CA ALA A 77 20.04 -16.87 0.01
C ALA A 77 18.61 -17.22 -0.42
N HIS A 78 18.29 -18.50 -0.57
CA HIS A 78 16.93 -18.93 -0.88
C HIS A 78 15.95 -18.57 0.26
N GLY A 79 16.28 -18.91 1.51
CA GLY A 79 15.43 -18.56 2.65
C GLY A 79 15.27 -17.04 2.86
N ALA A 80 16.33 -16.26 2.63
CA ALA A 80 16.24 -14.80 2.67
C ALA A 80 15.38 -14.24 1.52
N MET A 81 15.43 -14.85 0.33
CA MET A 81 14.56 -14.50 -0.79
C MET A 81 13.09 -14.75 -0.46
N GLU A 82 12.75 -15.89 0.14
CA GLU A 82 11.37 -16.17 0.55
C GLU A 82 10.87 -15.15 1.59
N MET A 83 11.66 -14.88 2.62
CA MET A 83 11.32 -13.89 3.66
C MET A 83 11.15 -12.49 3.06
N GLN A 84 12.03 -12.10 2.14
CA GLN A 84 11.92 -10.82 1.43
C GLN A 84 10.62 -10.72 0.64
N MET A 85 10.24 -11.78 -0.08
CA MET A 85 9.00 -11.80 -0.86
C MET A 85 7.76 -11.68 0.04
N TRP A 86 7.74 -12.36 1.20
CA TRP A 86 6.64 -12.24 2.15
C TRP A 86 6.47 -10.81 2.68
N HIS A 87 7.58 -10.15 3.04
CA HIS A 87 7.51 -8.78 3.55
C HIS A 87 7.27 -7.75 2.43
N ALA A 88 7.71 -8.02 1.21
CA ALA A 88 7.37 -7.23 0.03
C ALA A 88 5.85 -7.18 -0.20
N LEU A 89 5.20 -8.36 -0.22
CA LEU A 89 3.75 -8.47 -0.37
C LEU A 89 3.01 -7.79 0.79
N ALA A 90 3.48 -7.98 2.02
CA ALA A 90 2.91 -7.32 3.20
C ALA A 90 2.94 -5.79 3.08
N LEU A 91 4.06 -5.20 2.64
CA LEU A 91 4.19 -3.75 2.44
C LEU A 91 3.28 -3.23 1.32
N ILE A 92 3.14 -3.98 0.22
CA ILE A 92 2.22 -3.63 -0.87
C ILE A 92 0.78 -3.61 -0.33
N VAL A 93 0.35 -4.67 0.34
CA VAL A 93 -1.00 -4.77 0.93
C VAL A 93 -1.24 -3.65 1.95
N LEU A 94 -0.28 -3.39 2.83
CA LEU A 94 -0.38 -2.33 3.83
C LEU A 94 -0.52 -0.95 3.18
N GLY A 95 0.25 -0.69 2.13
CA GLY A 95 0.18 0.58 1.40
C GLY A 95 -1.06 0.73 0.50
N LEU A 96 -1.68 -0.38 0.07
CA LEU A 96 -2.95 -0.37 -0.68
C LEU A 96 -4.16 -0.17 0.24
N THR A 97 -4.14 -0.75 1.43
CA THR A 97 -5.23 -0.68 2.42
C THR A 97 -5.22 0.60 3.25
N THR A 98 -4.09 1.31 3.30
CA THR A 98 -3.94 2.56 4.05
C THR A 98 -4.20 3.77 3.16
N HIS A 99 -5.44 4.28 3.14
CA HIS A 99 -5.83 5.43 2.32
C HIS A 99 -5.54 6.81 2.94
N GLN A 100 -5.39 6.88 4.26
CA GLN A 100 -5.18 8.12 5.02
C GLN A 100 -3.87 8.07 5.81
N LYS A 101 -3.63 9.03 6.72
CA LYS A 101 -2.48 8.96 7.62
C LYS A 101 -2.60 7.70 8.51
N PRO A 102 -1.63 6.76 8.49
CA PRO A 102 -1.69 5.58 9.35
C PRO A 102 -1.67 5.98 10.82
N ALA A 103 -2.35 5.18 11.66
CA ALA A 103 -2.21 5.31 13.11
C ALA A 103 -0.75 4.99 13.51
N ARG A 104 -0.33 5.48 14.69
CA ARG A 104 1.07 5.39 15.12
C ARG A 104 1.61 3.95 15.08
N LEU A 105 0.86 2.97 15.56
CA LEU A 105 1.28 1.56 15.57
C LEU A 105 1.41 0.98 14.15
N LEU A 106 0.47 1.29 13.26
CA LEU A 106 0.54 0.89 11.84
C LEU A 106 1.76 1.51 11.14
N ALA A 107 2.05 2.78 11.44
CA ALA A 107 3.22 3.47 10.90
C ALA A 107 4.53 2.83 11.40
N ILE A 108 4.64 2.55 12.69
CA ILE A 108 5.79 1.87 13.29
C ILE A 108 5.96 0.46 12.69
N GLY A 109 4.88 -0.31 12.61
CA GLY A 109 4.90 -1.67 12.04
C GLY A 109 5.30 -1.68 10.56
N GLY A 110 4.72 -0.81 9.73
CA GLY A 110 5.08 -0.75 8.31
C GLY A 110 6.50 -0.25 8.05
N CYS A 111 6.96 0.78 8.77
CA CYS A 111 8.35 1.24 8.65
C CYS A 111 9.34 0.20 9.20
N GLY A 112 8.97 -0.50 10.26
CA GLY A 112 9.77 -1.59 10.81
C GLY A 112 9.85 -2.79 9.87
N LEU A 113 8.77 -3.18 9.18
CA LEU A 113 8.80 -4.20 8.13
C LEU A 113 9.80 -3.82 7.04
N LEU A 114 9.79 -2.57 6.59
CA LEU A 114 10.73 -2.07 5.59
C LEU A 114 12.18 -2.18 6.07
N LEU A 115 12.50 -1.57 7.21
CA LEU A 115 13.87 -1.54 7.74
C LEU A 115 14.36 -2.95 8.09
N GLY A 116 13.51 -3.73 8.76
CA GLY A 116 13.80 -5.10 9.16
C GLY A 116 14.08 -6.01 7.97
N THR A 117 13.34 -5.85 6.87
CA THR A 117 13.56 -6.63 5.63
C THR A 117 14.93 -6.33 5.04
N VAL A 118 15.31 -5.05 4.95
CA VAL A 118 16.63 -4.65 4.43
C VAL A 118 17.76 -5.22 5.27
N LEU A 119 17.68 -5.07 6.58
CA LEU A 119 18.72 -5.55 7.50
C LEU A 119 18.80 -7.09 7.50
N PHE A 120 17.65 -7.76 7.62
CA PHE A 120 17.59 -9.22 7.65
C PHE A 120 18.07 -9.82 6.34
N CYS A 121 17.40 -9.50 5.23
CA CYS A 121 17.68 -10.13 3.94
C CYS A 121 19.04 -9.68 3.41
N GLY A 122 19.39 -8.40 3.54
CA GLY A 122 20.70 -7.88 3.14
C GLY A 122 21.85 -8.55 3.89
N GLY A 123 21.73 -8.72 5.22
CA GLY A 123 22.73 -9.41 6.03
C GLY A 123 22.89 -10.89 5.67
N VAL A 124 21.77 -11.58 5.42
CA VAL A 124 21.80 -12.99 5.01
C VAL A 124 22.37 -13.15 3.60
N TYR A 125 21.99 -12.31 2.63
CA TYR A 125 22.55 -12.36 1.28
C TYR A 125 24.05 -12.04 1.26
N TYR A 126 24.48 -11.04 2.03
CA TYR A 126 25.90 -10.74 2.17
C TYR A 126 26.66 -11.98 2.66
N THR A 127 26.15 -12.63 3.70
CA THR A 127 26.76 -13.86 4.24
C THR A 127 26.72 -15.00 3.22
N ALA A 128 25.61 -15.15 2.51
CA ALA A 128 25.41 -16.19 1.51
C ALA A 128 26.39 -16.10 0.33
N PHE A 129 26.65 -14.90 -0.18
CA PHE A 129 27.54 -14.72 -1.33
C PHE A 129 29.00 -14.56 -0.95
N SER A 130 29.29 -13.88 0.17
CA SER A 130 30.68 -13.62 0.56
C SER A 130 31.31 -14.74 1.40
N GLY A 131 30.49 -15.60 2.00
CA GLY A 131 30.92 -16.56 3.03
C GLY A 131 31.29 -15.92 4.37
N HIS A 132 31.31 -14.58 4.47
CA HIS A 132 31.60 -13.86 5.69
C HIS A 132 30.33 -13.52 6.44
N HIS A 133 30.25 -13.90 7.71
CA HIS A 133 29.09 -13.59 8.53
C HIS A 133 28.97 -12.08 8.76
N ALA A 134 27.93 -11.47 8.21
CA ALA A 134 27.46 -10.16 8.64
C ALA A 134 26.83 -10.29 10.04
N ALA A 135 27.70 -10.40 11.06
CA ALA A 135 27.34 -10.57 12.47
C ALA A 135 26.24 -9.59 12.89
N HIS A 136 25.38 -9.96 13.83
CA HIS A 136 24.27 -9.19 14.42
C HIS A 136 23.28 -8.45 13.49
N VAL A 137 23.59 -8.19 12.23
CA VAL A 137 22.75 -7.45 11.27
C VAL A 137 21.48 -8.24 10.98
N ALA A 138 21.63 -9.50 10.58
CA ALA A 138 20.48 -10.35 10.32
C ALA A 138 19.62 -10.59 11.59
N PRO A 139 20.18 -10.98 12.76
CA PRO A 139 19.39 -11.10 13.99
C PRO A 139 18.67 -9.82 14.42
N THR A 140 19.31 -8.66 14.26
CA THR A 140 18.68 -7.36 14.55
C THR A 140 17.52 -7.09 13.60
N GLY A 141 17.73 -7.32 12.29
CA GLY A 141 16.66 -7.21 11.29
C GLY A 141 15.48 -8.14 11.59
N GLY A 142 15.75 -9.40 11.94
CA GLY A 142 14.72 -10.38 12.32
C GLY A 142 13.93 -9.95 13.55
N SER A 143 14.61 -9.40 14.57
CA SER A 143 13.97 -8.88 15.78
C SER A 143 13.04 -7.70 15.45
N ILE A 144 13.48 -6.78 14.59
CA ILE A 144 12.64 -5.68 14.10
C ILE A 144 11.43 -6.22 13.34
N LEU A 145 11.59 -7.22 12.48
CA LEU A 145 10.48 -7.84 11.74
C LEU A 145 9.43 -8.44 12.69
N ILE A 146 9.86 -9.18 13.72
CA ILE A 146 8.97 -9.75 14.73
C ILE A 146 8.18 -8.63 15.44
N LEU A 147 8.87 -7.60 15.96
CA LEU A 147 8.22 -6.48 16.64
C LEU A 147 7.29 -5.69 15.71
N SER A 148 7.61 -5.63 14.42
CA SER A 148 6.79 -4.96 13.41
C SER A 148 5.45 -5.66 13.21
N TRP A 149 5.46 -6.99 13.06
CA TRP A 149 4.23 -7.78 12.95
C TRP A 149 3.38 -7.68 14.21
N LEU A 150 3.99 -7.71 15.40
CA LEU A 150 3.27 -7.49 16.66
C LEU A 150 2.61 -6.10 16.70
N CYS A 151 3.34 -5.05 16.30
CA CYS A 151 2.80 -3.69 16.23
C CYS A 151 1.62 -3.59 15.25
N LEU A 152 1.67 -4.28 14.11
CA LEU A 152 0.57 -4.33 13.15
C LEU A 152 -0.65 -5.06 13.74
N ALA A 153 -0.45 -6.22 14.35
CA ALA A 153 -1.52 -7.00 14.99
C ALA A 153 -2.24 -6.19 16.07
N VAL A 154 -1.48 -5.58 16.97
CA VAL A 154 -1.96 -4.68 18.03
C VAL A 154 -2.66 -3.46 17.42
N GLY A 155 -2.07 -2.84 16.41
CA GLY A 155 -2.64 -1.67 15.73
C GLY A 155 -3.97 -1.96 15.02
N TRP A 156 -4.17 -3.16 14.50
CA TRP A 156 -5.44 -3.59 13.93
C TRP A 156 -6.46 -3.97 15.01
N ALA A 157 -6.05 -4.67 16.06
CA ALA A 157 -6.94 -5.06 17.16
C ALA A 157 -7.59 -3.87 17.87
N PHE A 158 -6.85 -2.77 18.06
CA PHE A 158 -7.39 -1.55 18.70
C PHE A 158 -8.11 -0.60 17.73
N ARG A 159 -8.16 -0.93 16.44
CA ARG A 159 -8.84 -0.12 15.41
C ARG A 159 -10.09 -0.81 14.83
N ALA A 160 -10.36 -2.06 15.22
CA ALA A 160 -11.63 -2.76 15.01
C ALA A 160 -12.69 -2.20 15.98
#